data_AF-A0A529ZU51-F1
#
_entry.id   AF-A0A529ZU51-F1
#
_cell.length_a   1.000
_cell.length_b   1.000
_cell.length_c   1.000
_cell.angle_alpha   90.00
_cell.angle_beta   90.00
_cell.angle_gamma   90.00
#
_symmetry.space_group_name_H-M   'P 1'
#
loop_
_entity.id
_entity.type
_entity.pdbx_description
1 polymer ?
#
loop_
_entity_poly.entity_id
_entity_poly.type
_entity_poly.pdbx_seq_one_letter_code
_entity_poly.pdbx_strand_id
1 'polypeptide(L)'
;MKIIKTLAAVAALGVAAMTYSAHAADKGLIGVLMPTKTSQRWINDGDAVKSQLEKLGYTVDLQYAQDDIPNQLSQLENEITKG
;
A
#
# COMPACT_ATOMS: atom_id res chain seq x y z
N MET A 1 -20.27 -36.12 -32.99
CA MET A 1 -20.11 -34.64 -33.01
C MET A 1 -20.59 -33.91 -31.76
N LYS A 2 -21.67 -34.33 -31.07
CA LYS A 2 -22.16 -33.62 -29.87
C LYS A 2 -21.16 -33.63 -28.71
N ILE A 3 -20.60 -34.80 -28.37
CA ILE A 3 -19.67 -34.98 -27.24
C ILE A 3 -18.35 -34.19 -27.44
N ILE A 4 -17.83 -34.15 -28.67
CA ILE A 4 -16.61 -33.40 -29.02
C ILE A 4 -16.85 -31.89 -28.89
N LYS A 5 -18.03 -31.40 -29.26
CA LYS A 5 -18.43 -29.99 -29.08
C LYS A 5 -18.58 -29.63 -27.60
N THR A 6 -19.10 -30.54 -26.77
CA THR A 6 -19.21 -30.34 -25.32
C THR A 6 -17.85 -30.28 -24.65
N LEU A 7 -16.90 -31.14 -25.05
CA LEU A 7 -15.53 -31.13 -24.51
C LEU A 7 -14.78 -29.83 -24.87
N ALA A 8 -14.93 -29.36 -26.11
CA ALA A 8 -14.33 -28.10 -26.56
C ALA A 8 -14.89 -26.88 -25.82
N ALA A 9 -16.20 -26.88 -25.50
CA ALA A 9 -16.83 -25.80 -24.73
C ALA A 9 -16.34 -25.75 -23.27
N VAL A 10 -16.14 -26.91 -22.64
CA VAL A 10 -15.59 -26.99 -21.26
C VAL A 10 -14.13 -26.56 -21.22
N ALA A 11 -13.32 -26.93 -22.22
CA ALA A 11 -11.94 -26.49 -22.33
C ALA A 11 -11.82 -24.96 -22.54
N ALA A 12 -12.69 -24.37 -23.37
CA ALA A 12 -12.71 -22.93 -23.60
C ALA A 12 -13.09 -22.13 -22.34
N LEU A 13 -14.02 -22.63 -21.52
CA LEU A 13 -14.39 -22.02 -20.24
C LEU A 13 -13.28 -22.14 -19.20
N GLY A 14 -12.55 -23.26 -19.16
CA GLY A 14 -11.40 -23.45 -18.26
C GLY A 14 -10.23 -22.52 -18.56
N VAL A 15 -9.94 -22.26 -19.84
CA VAL A 15 -8.88 -21.33 -20.24
C VAL A 15 -9.26 -19.87 -19.97
N ALA A 16 -10.52 -19.49 -20.19
CA ALA A 16 -11.01 -18.14 -19.90
C ALA A 16 -11.00 -17.81 -18.38
N ALA A 17 -11.17 -18.80 -17.50
CA ALA A 17 -11.07 -18.59 -16.06
C ALA A 17 -9.61 -18.36 -15.58
N MET A 18 -8.62 -18.90 -16.29
CA MET A 18 -7.20 -18.79 -15.94
C MET A 18 -6.54 -17.48 -16.40
N THR A 19 -7.21 -16.70 -17.27
CA THR A 19 -6.70 -15.40 -17.74
C THR A 19 -7.03 -14.24 -16.81
N TYR A 20 -7.91 -14.44 -15.83
CA TYR A 20 -8.15 -13.43 -14.79
C TYR A 20 -7.08 -13.54 -13.71
N SER A 21 -5.92 -12.94 -13.99
CA SER A 21 -4.96 -12.61 -12.94
C SER A 21 -5.63 -11.58 -12.04
N ALA A 22 -6.08 -11.99 -10.86
CA ALA A 22 -6.55 -11.07 -9.85
C ALA A 22 -5.36 -10.19 -9.45
N HIS A 23 -5.32 -8.97 -9.99
CA HIS A 23 -4.34 -7.99 -9.56
C HIS A 23 -4.75 -7.62 -8.14
N ALA A 24 -3.98 -8.07 -7.15
CA ALA A 24 -4.15 -7.62 -5.79
C ALA A 24 -4.01 -6.10 -5.81
N ALA A 25 -5.09 -5.39 -5.50
CA ALA A 25 -5.04 -3.94 -5.37
C ALA A 25 -4.00 -3.61 -4.30
N ASP A 26 -3.07 -2.70 -4.64
CA ASP A 26 -2.09 -2.19 -3.70
C ASP A 26 -2.84 -1.63 -2.48
N LYS A 27 -2.36 -1.94 -1.27
CA LYS A 27 -3.09 -1.56 -0.04
C LYS A 27 -3.11 -0.05 0.20
N GLY A 28 -2.36 0.70 -0.60
CA GLY A 28 -2.34 2.16 -0.59
C GLY A 28 -1.18 2.72 0.24
N LEU A 29 -1.06 4.05 0.18
CA LEU A 29 -0.08 4.84 0.91
C LEU A 29 -0.60 5.21 2.30
N ILE A 30 0.24 5.10 3.32
CA ILE A 30 0.02 5.65 4.66
C ILE A 30 1.13 6.65 4.98
N GLY A 31 0.76 7.92 5.15
CA GLY A 31 1.66 8.96 5.66
C GLY A 31 1.80 8.88 7.19
N VAL A 32 3.03 8.89 7.68
CA VAL A 32 3.37 8.88 9.11
C VAL A 32 4.22 10.11 9.41
N LEU A 33 3.64 11.08 10.12
CA LEU A 33 4.26 12.38 10.37
C LEU A 33 4.72 12.50 11.82
N MET A 34 6.03 12.43 12.05
CA MET A 34 6.65 12.52 13.36
C MET A 34 7.13 13.95 13.65
N PRO A 35 7.09 14.43 14.91
CA PRO A 35 7.45 15.81 15.20
C PRO A 35 8.94 16.10 15.01
N THR A 36 9.85 15.21 15.44
CA THR A 36 11.28 15.52 15.48
C THR A 36 12.17 14.28 15.53
N LYS A 37 13.45 14.44 15.17
CA LYS A 37 14.49 13.43 15.33
C LYS A 37 15.38 13.67 16.56
N THR A 38 15.17 14.76 17.30
CA THR A 38 15.98 15.06 18.49
C THR A 38 15.61 14.18 19.68
N SER A 39 14.39 13.65 19.71
CA SER A 39 13.93 12.69 20.71
C SER A 39 14.00 11.27 20.15
N GLN A 40 14.78 10.42 20.81
CA GLN A 40 14.92 8.99 20.45
C GLN A 40 13.58 8.26 20.43
N ARG A 41 12.62 8.69 21.27
CA ARG A 41 11.27 8.11 21.28
C ARG A 41 10.62 8.21 19.90
N TRP A 42 10.65 9.37 19.26
CA TRP A 42 10.00 9.59 17.96
C TRP A 42 10.71 8.88 16.80
N ILE A 43 12.01 8.65 16.94
CA ILE A 43 12.75 7.77 16.00
C ILE A 43 12.23 6.35 16.14
N ASN A 44 12.23 5.81 17.37
CA ASN A 44 11.80 4.44 17.65
C ASN A 44 10.33 4.22 17.27
N ASP A 45 9.45 5.16 17.61
CA ASP A 45 8.03 5.09 17.28
C ASP A 45 7.80 5.11 15.77
N GLY A 46 8.49 6.01 15.04
CA GLY A 46 8.42 6.09 13.58
C GLY A 46 8.86 4.80 12.89
N ASP A 47 10.01 4.26 13.28
CA ASP A 47 10.55 3.02 12.73
C ASP A 47 9.63 1.82 13.04
N ALA A 48 9.10 1.75 14.26
CA ALA A 48 8.20 0.67 14.67
C ALA A 48 6.87 0.71 13.91
N VAL A 49 6.26 1.89 13.75
CA VAL A 49 5.01 2.07 13.00
C VAL A 49 5.23 1.74 11.52
N LYS A 50 6.28 2.29 10.91
CA LYS A 50 6.63 2.02 9.51
C LYS A 50 6.80 0.52 9.27
N SER A 51 7.61 -0.15 10.07
CA SER A 51 7.87 -1.59 9.92
C SER A 51 6.60 -2.44 10.06
N GLN A 52 5.70 -2.08 10.98
CA GLN A 52 4.44 -2.81 11.16
C GLN A 52 3.48 -2.62 9.99
N LEU A 53 3.35 -1.41 9.47
CA LEU A 53 2.50 -1.11 8.32
C LEU A 53 3.04 -1.75 7.02
N GLU A 54 4.35 -1.70 6.80
CA GLU A 54 4.99 -2.37 5.66
C GLU A 54 4.80 -3.90 5.74
N LYS A 55 4.90 -4.50 6.94
CA LYS A 55 4.58 -5.94 7.14
C LYS A 55 3.13 -6.28 6.81
N LEU A 56 2.21 -5.33 6.97
CA LEU A 56 0.81 -5.51 6.59
C LEU A 56 0.58 -5.28 5.09
N GLY A 57 1.59 -4.87 4.33
CA GLY A 57 1.56 -4.69 2.89
C GLY A 57 1.19 -3.29 2.42
N TYR A 58 1.28 -2.28 3.29
CA TYR A 58 1.09 -0.87 2.91
C TYR A 58 2.40 -0.24 2.44
N THR A 59 2.30 0.75 1.55
CA THR A 59 3.40 1.68 1.30
C THR A 59 3.38 2.76 2.39
N VAL A 60 4.53 3.10 2.96
CA VAL A 60 4.62 4.08 4.06
C VAL A 60 5.56 5.22 3.71
N ASP A 61 5.08 6.45 3.89
CA ASP A 61 5.94 7.65 3.86
C ASP A 61 6.12 8.17 5.29
N LEU A 62 7.32 7.99 5.85
CA LEU A 62 7.68 8.43 7.19
C LEU A 62 8.46 9.75 7.10
N GLN A 63 7.86 10.81 7.64
CA GLN A 63 8.43 12.16 7.63
C GLN A 63 8.64 12.68 9.06
N TYR A 64 9.57 13.61 9.20
CA TYR A 64 9.89 14.27 10.46
C TYR A 64 9.87 15.79 10.27
N ALA A 65 9.19 16.51 11.15
CA ALA A 65 8.98 17.96 11.02
C ALA A 65 10.05 18.85 11.67
N GLN A 66 10.99 18.27 12.42
CA GLN A 66 12.02 19.00 13.18
C GLN A 66 11.44 20.05 14.16
N ASP A 67 10.34 19.71 14.84
CA ASP A 67 9.60 20.59 15.75
C ASP A 67 9.08 21.88 15.08
N ASP A 68 9.04 21.94 13.75
CA ASP A 68 8.53 23.06 12.97
C ASP A 68 7.07 22.78 12.53
N ILE A 69 6.14 23.53 13.14
CA ILE A 69 4.69 23.39 12.88
C ILE A 69 4.34 23.68 11.41
N PRO A 70 4.85 24.75 10.77
CA PRO A 70 4.59 25.00 9.36
C PRO A 70 5.03 23.86 8.44
N ASN A 71 6.23 23.30 8.65
CA ASN A 71 6.73 22.14 7.94
C ASN A 71 5.81 20.94 8.15
N GLN A 72 5.39 20.64 9.38
CA GLN A 72 4.47 19.52 9.64
C GLN A 72 3.12 19.67 8.92
N LEU A 73 2.60 20.90 8.82
CA LEU A 73 1.40 21.19 8.04
C LEU A 73 1.62 20.94 6.54
N SER A 74 2.71 21.45 5.98
CA SER A 74 3.05 21.22 4.57
C SER A 74 3.26 19.73 4.25
N GLN A 75 3.86 18.98 5.17
CA GLN A 75 3.99 17.53 5.05
C GLN A 75 2.61 16.86 4.98
N LEU A 76 1.66 17.23 5.84
CA LEU A 76 0.27 16.72 5.82
C LEU A 76 -0.43 17.04 4.50
N GLU A 77 -0.34 18.28 4.02
CA GLU A 77 -0.96 18.70 2.75
C GLU A 77 -0.40 17.92 1.56
N ASN A 78 0.91 17.64 1.57
CA ASN A 78 1.56 16.83 0.55
C ASN A 78 1.09 15.37 0.60
N GLU A 79 0.92 14.78 1.78
CA GLU A 79 0.40 13.41 1.92
C GLU A 79 -1.03 13.27 1.40
N ILE A 80 -1.88 14.27 1.66
CA ILE A 80 -3.25 14.30 1.11
C ILE A 80 -3.22 14.35 -0.42
N THR A 81 -2.25 15.05 -1.01
CA THR A 81 -2.12 15.19 -2.47
C THR A 81 -1.58 13.92 -3.14
N LYS A 82 -0.84 13.08 -2.40
CA LYS A 82 -0.29 11.81 -2.91
C LYS A 82 -1.33 10.67 -2.95
N GLY A 83 -2.44 10.79 -2.21
CA GLY A 83 -3.55 9.82 -2.16
C GLY A 83 -4.80 10.32 -2.89
#